data_AF-A0A1E7FHI6-F1
#
_entry.id   AF-A0A1E7FHI6-F1
#
_cell.length_a   1.000
_cell.length_b   1.000
_cell.length_c   1.000
_cell.angle_alpha   90.00
_cell.angle_beta   90.00
_cell.angle_gamma   90.00
#
_symmetry.space_group_name_H-M   'P 1'
#
loop_
_entity.id
_entity.type
_entity.pdbx_description
1 polymer ?
#
loop_
_entity_poly.entity_id
_entity_poly.type
_entity_poly.pdbx_seq_one_letter_code
_entity_poly.pdbx_strand_id
1 'polypeptide(L)'
;MTKTMTHLDKARQCSDGEHPKVTDMKVEGSMMKGPYIHIDHPFHLKNDLKFAFTYSDNFSVGSSVCSGLRNGLDSSLASLSLSLDDTYQDHSMEGSSSSSDEESFADRREETPSWRLPPNESKADWTMTIQSVPEGFITQYHVHKTVLVNNGHRNAVFFEKLFNHTDIIDPTMTIKVHEDAAKLIPYMLDYMYAIDGQLTLSSESAVGLRHLSQFFGIRALAKRVGCFINEDISLDNIGIYLETTAAFDDLQTAKACADRCAVEVENIDPSSPLLSEMDPSFILDIVSSPKFNRKKHSRHMSHIIAVYFIKHIGTIDGSVFEELTSIEYLPSIDEHAAFPLLMIEARLGLARSQYK
;
A
#
# COMPACT_ATOMS: atom_id res chain seq x y z
N MET A 1 17.17 44.80 13.15
CA MET A 1 18.65 44.83 13.00
C MET A 1 19.28 44.91 14.38
N THR A 2 19.64 43.77 14.96
CA THR A 2 20.53 43.73 16.13
C THR A 2 21.22 42.38 16.12
N LYS A 3 22.52 42.41 15.83
CA LYS A 3 23.45 41.28 15.81
C LYS A 3 23.79 40.89 17.24
N THR A 4 23.83 39.59 17.51
CA THR A 4 24.66 39.02 18.57
C THR A 4 25.38 37.80 18.02
N MET A 5 26.70 37.87 18.10
CA MET A 5 27.70 36.94 17.58
C MET A 5 28.64 36.63 18.74
N THR A 6 29.38 35.51 18.64
CA THR A 6 30.39 34.94 19.57
C THR A 6 29.79 34.02 20.65
N HIS A 7 30.30 32.82 20.92
CA HIS A 7 31.71 32.43 21.01
C HIS A 7 31.91 30.93 20.68
N LEU A 8 32.99 30.62 19.94
CA LEU A 8 33.64 29.31 19.91
C LEU A 8 34.41 29.12 21.22
N ASP A 9 34.46 27.88 21.73
CA ASP A 9 35.70 27.36 22.33
C ASP A 9 35.81 25.83 22.32
N LYS A 10 37.06 25.41 22.14
CA LYS A 10 37.58 24.05 21.91
C LYS A 10 37.61 23.19 23.18
N ALA A 11 37.50 21.87 23.01
CA ALA A 11 38.31 20.92 23.76
C ALA A 11 38.55 19.63 22.96
N ARG A 12 39.82 19.38 22.63
CA ARG A 12 40.38 18.07 22.23
C ARG A 12 40.72 17.32 23.52
N GLN A 13 40.45 16.01 23.57
CA GLN A 13 41.21 15.10 24.42
C GLN A 13 41.35 13.75 23.73
N CYS A 14 42.61 13.37 23.52
CA CYS A 14 43.06 12.03 23.15
C CYS A 14 43.01 11.12 24.38
N SER A 15 42.68 9.85 24.17
CA SER A 15 43.08 8.78 25.07
C SER A 15 43.39 7.52 24.25
N ASP A 16 44.67 7.14 24.32
CA ASP A 16 45.23 5.89 23.85
C ASP A 16 44.70 4.68 24.64
N GLY A 17 44.80 3.49 24.03
CA GLY A 17 45.05 2.25 24.77
C GLY A 17 44.04 1.14 24.54
N GLU A 18 44.43 0.16 23.72
CA GLU A 18 44.73 -1.23 24.13
C GLU A 18 44.34 -2.25 23.05
N HIS A 19 45.37 -2.95 22.55
CA HIS A 19 45.26 -4.11 21.67
C HIS A 19 44.87 -5.37 22.45
N PRO A 20 43.89 -6.16 22.00
CA PRO A 20 43.73 -7.53 22.46
C PRO A 20 44.51 -8.53 21.59
N LYS A 21 45.12 -9.48 22.30
CA LYS A 21 45.94 -10.59 21.84
C LYS A 21 45.17 -11.52 20.88
N VAL A 22 45.82 -11.87 19.78
CA VAL A 22 45.44 -12.97 18.88
C VAL A 22 45.83 -14.29 19.55
N THR A 23 44.85 -15.15 19.79
CA THR A 23 45.06 -16.55 20.17
C THR A 23 44.67 -17.47 19.02
N ASP A 24 45.60 -18.33 18.64
CA ASP A 24 45.48 -19.36 17.61
C ASP A 24 44.28 -20.30 17.86
N MET A 25 43.40 -20.41 16.87
CA MET A 25 42.38 -21.45 16.81
C MET A 25 42.76 -22.55 15.81
N LYS A 26 42.79 -23.75 16.37
CA LYS A 26 42.93 -25.07 15.76
C LYS A 26 41.87 -25.27 14.66
N VAL A 27 42.31 -25.62 13.45
CA VAL A 27 41.43 -26.04 12.34
C VAL A 27 41.16 -27.54 12.48
N GLU A 28 39.97 -27.92 12.92
CA GLU A 28 39.43 -29.27 12.77
C GLU A 28 38.66 -29.38 11.46
N GLY A 29 39.03 -30.39 10.65
CA GLY A 29 38.45 -30.64 9.33
C GLY A 29 37.01 -31.13 9.43
N SER A 30 36.07 -30.28 9.05
CA SER A 30 34.68 -30.64 8.76
C SER A 30 34.54 -30.92 7.27
N MET A 31 34.16 -32.15 6.91
CA MET A 31 33.77 -32.53 5.55
C MET A 31 32.51 -31.75 5.17
N MET A 32 32.64 -30.73 4.33
CA MET A 32 31.48 -30.07 3.72
C MET A 32 30.75 -31.07 2.82
N LYS A 33 29.56 -31.49 3.23
CA LYS A 33 28.53 -31.98 2.31
C LYS A 33 28.04 -30.77 1.53
N GLY A 34 28.33 -30.75 0.22
CA GLY A 34 27.82 -29.72 -0.68
C GLY A 34 26.29 -29.70 -0.74
N PRO A 35 25.69 -28.61 -1.23
CA PRO A 35 24.24 -28.49 -1.30
C PRO A 35 23.66 -29.56 -2.23
N TYR A 36 22.76 -30.38 -1.70
CA TYR A 36 21.95 -31.31 -2.49
C TYR A 36 20.58 -30.68 -2.74
N ILE A 37 20.13 -30.74 -3.99
CA ILE A 37 18.79 -30.34 -4.41
C ILE A 37 17.83 -31.46 -4.04
N HIS A 38 16.88 -31.20 -3.15
CA HIS A 38 15.74 -32.09 -2.92
C HIS A 38 14.57 -31.62 -3.81
N ILE A 39 14.07 -32.52 -4.67
CA ILE A 39 12.91 -32.25 -5.52
C ILE A 39 11.72 -32.93 -4.85
N ASP A 40 10.86 -32.14 -4.21
CA ASP A 40 9.59 -32.64 -3.70
C ASP A 40 8.52 -32.59 -4.79
N HIS A 41 7.58 -33.54 -4.71
CA HIS A 41 6.68 -34.02 -5.76
C HIS A 41 6.15 -32.98 -6.78
N PRO A 42 6.11 -33.32 -8.09
CA PRO A 42 5.40 -32.52 -9.08
C PRO A 42 3.89 -32.58 -8.83
N PHE A 43 3.24 -31.42 -8.76
CA PHE A 43 1.77 -31.36 -8.88
C PHE A 43 1.40 -30.65 -10.19
N HIS A 44 0.44 -31.25 -10.90
CA HIS A 44 0.01 -30.77 -12.20
C HIS A 44 -1.04 -29.67 -12.05
N LEU A 45 -0.69 -28.46 -12.46
CA LEU A 45 -1.66 -27.46 -12.93
C LEU A 45 -1.66 -27.48 -14.46
N LYS A 46 -2.86 -27.46 -15.03
CA LYS A 46 -3.06 -27.62 -16.48
C LYS A 46 -2.31 -26.51 -17.23
N ASN A 47 -1.33 -26.93 -18.03
CA ASN A 47 -0.57 -26.17 -19.04
C ASN A 47 0.65 -25.33 -18.63
N ASP A 48 1.21 -25.44 -17.41
CA ASP A 48 2.56 -24.90 -17.13
C ASP A 48 3.34 -25.78 -16.15
N LEU A 49 4.56 -26.20 -16.54
CA LEU A 49 5.54 -26.79 -15.62
C LEU A 49 6.24 -25.66 -14.87
N LYS A 50 5.97 -25.51 -13.57
CA LYS A 50 6.72 -24.61 -12.69
C LYS A 50 7.40 -25.42 -11.60
N PHE A 51 8.68 -25.10 -11.36
CA PHE A 51 9.47 -25.65 -10.27
C PHE A 51 9.60 -24.58 -9.19
N ALA A 52 9.36 -24.96 -7.94
CA ALA A 52 9.70 -24.14 -6.79
C ALA A 52 11.08 -24.57 -6.28
N PHE A 53 11.99 -23.62 -6.09
CA PHE A 53 13.27 -23.86 -5.42
C PHE A 53 13.24 -23.12 -4.08
N THR A 54 13.54 -23.82 -3.00
CA THR A 54 13.79 -23.19 -1.70
C THR A 54 15.29 -23.18 -1.45
N TYR A 55 15.82 -21.99 -1.18
CA TYR A 55 17.20 -21.79 -0.73
C TYR A 55 17.18 -21.53 0.78
N SER A 56 18.07 -22.21 1.50
CA SER A 56 18.38 -21.88 2.89
C SER A 56 19.81 -21.38 2.95
N ASP A 57 20.03 -20.07 2.98
CA ASP A 57 21.34 -19.51 3.25
C ASP A 57 21.30 -18.58 4.47
N ASN A 58 22.04 -19.00 5.49
CA ASN A 58 22.48 -18.16 6.61
C ASN A 58 23.77 -17.47 6.17
N PHE A 59 23.75 -16.21 5.72
CA PHE A 59 24.81 -15.21 5.94
C PHE A 59 24.44 -13.87 5.28
N SER A 60 24.52 -12.79 6.06
CA SER A 60 24.22 -11.41 5.66
C SER A 60 25.43 -10.75 4.99
N VAL A 61 25.27 -10.24 3.77
CA VAL A 61 26.01 -9.07 3.25
C VAL A 61 25.06 -8.27 2.37
N GLY A 62 24.98 -6.96 2.63
CA GLY A 62 23.99 -6.06 2.07
C GLY A 62 24.12 -5.82 0.56
N SER A 63 22.97 -5.84 -0.11
CA SER A 63 22.67 -5.04 -1.28
C SER A 63 21.16 -4.84 -1.35
N SER A 64 20.74 -3.57 -1.37
CA SER A 64 19.36 -3.12 -1.47
C SER A 64 18.76 -3.54 -2.82
N VAL A 65 17.93 -4.57 -2.81
CA VAL A 65 16.96 -4.89 -3.86
C VAL A 65 15.65 -5.23 -3.15
N CYS A 66 14.88 -4.20 -2.78
CA CYS A 66 13.52 -4.36 -2.27
C CYS A 66 12.54 -4.49 -3.43
N SER A 67 12.51 -5.66 -4.06
CA SER A 67 11.44 -6.08 -4.98
C SER A 67 11.59 -7.57 -5.30
N GLY A 68 11.31 -8.44 -4.32
CA GLY A 68 11.60 -9.86 -4.55
C GLY A 68 11.11 -10.88 -3.53
N LEU A 69 10.18 -10.55 -2.64
CA LEU A 69 9.52 -11.56 -1.80
C LEU A 69 8.00 -11.35 -1.85
N ARG A 70 7.40 -11.91 -2.91
CA ARG A 70 5.98 -12.22 -2.96
C ARG A 70 5.70 -13.28 -1.89
N ASN A 71 5.34 -12.84 -0.69
CA ASN A 71 4.78 -13.73 0.32
C ASN A 71 3.42 -14.21 -0.17
N GLY A 72 3.39 -15.45 -0.65
CA GLY A 72 2.17 -16.23 -0.86
C GLY A 72 1.48 -16.48 0.47
N LEU A 73 0.74 -15.50 0.95
CA LEU A 73 -0.49 -15.75 1.67
C LEU A 73 -1.60 -15.54 0.64
N ASP A 74 -2.11 -16.66 0.12
CA ASP A 74 -3.31 -16.73 -0.70
C ASP A 74 -4.44 -15.95 0.01
N SER A 75 -4.61 -14.70 -0.42
CA SER A 75 -5.82 -13.94 -0.20
C SER A 75 -6.90 -14.55 -1.08
N SER A 76 -7.47 -15.66 -0.60
CA SER A 76 -8.69 -16.29 -1.11
C SER A 76 -9.93 -15.36 -1.06
N LEU A 77 -9.74 -14.09 -0.65
CA LEU A 77 -10.75 -13.03 -0.66
C LEU A 77 -10.60 -12.02 -1.81
N ALA A 78 -9.52 -12.08 -2.61
CA ALA A 78 -9.29 -11.14 -3.71
C ALA A 78 -10.20 -11.36 -4.95
N SER A 79 -11.05 -12.38 -4.94
CA SER A 79 -12.02 -12.64 -6.02
C SER A 79 -13.42 -12.06 -5.76
N LEU A 80 -13.63 -11.30 -4.67
CA LEU A 80 -14.81 -10.46 -4.54
C LEU A 80 -14.61 -9.18 -5.37
N SER A 81 -14.68 -9.30 -6.70
CA SER A 81 -14.97 -8.14 -7.54
C SER A 81 -16.33 -7.62 -7.11
N LEU A 82 -16.35 -6.56 -6.30
CA LEU A 82 -17.55 -5.84 -5.92
C LEU A 82 -18.15 -5.21 -7.18
N SER A 83 -18.96 -5.97 -7.91
CA SER A 83 -19.91 -5.39 -8.84
C SER A 83 -20.92 -4.60 -8.01
N LEU A 84 -20.73 -3.28 -7.93
CA LEU A 84 -21.72 -2.36 -7.37
C LEU A 84 -22.97 -2.42 -8.24
N ASP A 85 -23.93 -3.25 -7.87
CA ASP A 85 -25.30 -3.19 -8.37
C ASP A 85 -26.17 -2.68 -7.21
N ASP A 86 -26.15 -1.36 -6.98
CA ASP A 86 -26.95 -0.67 -5.98
C ASP A 86 -28.37 -0.43 -6.55
N THR A 87 -29.27 -1.40 -6.39
CA THR A 87 -30.73 -1.19 -6.52
C THR A 87 -31.40 -1.26 -5.15
N TYR A 88 -31.34 -0.16 -4.39
CA TYR A 88 -32.17 0.02 -3.20
C TYR A 88 -33.52 0.61 -3.62
N GLN A 89 -34.57 -0.22 -3.61
CA GLN A 89 -35.95 0.23 -3.76
C GLN A 89 -36.43 0.83 -2.43
N ASP A 90 -36.63 2.14 -2.44
CA ASP A 90 -37.27 2.93 -1.39
C ASP A 90 -38.78 2.65 -1.38
N HIS A 91 -39.26 1.93 -0.37
CA HIS A 91 -40.68 1.66 -0.15
C HIS A 91 -41.17 2.47 1.05
N SER A 92 -41.55 3.72 0.79
CA SER A 92 -42.29 4.57 1.72
C SER A 92 -43.74 4.07 1.89
N MET A 93 -44.02 3.41 3.01
CA MET A 93 -45.38 3.10 3.46
C MET A 93 -45.87 4.20 4.40
N GLU A 94 -46.82 5.00 3.91
CA GLU A 94 -47.58 5.96 4.71
C GLU A 94 -48.66 5.22 5.51
N GLY A 95 -48.53 5.20 6.84
CA GLY A 95 -49.51 4.62 7.75
C GLY A 95 -49.73 5.52 8.96
N SER A 96 -50.77 6.36 8.90
CA SER A 96 -51.21 7.23 9.99
C SER A 96 -52.00 6.44 11.03
N SER A 97 -51.56 6.42 12.28
CA SER A 97 -52.46 6.16 13.41
C SER A 97 -52.00 6.88 14.67
N SER A 98 -52.95 7.57 15.28
CA SER A 98 -52.81 8.50 16.40
C SER A 98 -53.31 7.83 17.68
N SER A 99 -52.44 7.63 18.66
CA SER A 99 -52.84 7.39 20.05
C SER A 99 -51.82 8.02 21.00
N SER A 100 -52.31 8.97 21.79
CA SER A 100 -51.59 9.83 22.73
C SER A 100 -51.55 9.20 24.12
N ASP A 101 -50.43 8.59 24.48
CA ASP A 101 -50.07 8.20 25.84
C ASP A 101 -48.78 8.94 26.24
N GLU A 102 -48.93 10.03 27.00
CA GLU A 102 -47.81 10.75 27.62
C GLU A 102 -47.38 10.04 28.91
N GLU A 103 -46.71 8.89 28.76
CA GLU A 103 -45.91 8.34 29.86
C GLU A 103 -44.51 8.97 29.83
N SER A 104 -44.05 9.40 31.00
CA SER A 104 -42.76 10.06 31.17
C SER A 104 -41.61 9.12 30.75
N PHE A 105 -41.12 9.32 29.52
CA PHE A 105 -39.85 8.80 29.03
C PHE A 105 -38.73 9.45 29.86
N ALA A 106 -38.51 8.94 31.07
CA ALA A 106 -37.32 9.20 31.84
C ALA A 106 -36.14 8.73 30.98
N ASP A 107 -35.48 9.73 30.39
CA ASP A 107 -34.24 9.78 29.60
C ASP A 107 -33.26 8.65 29.93
N ARG A 108 -33.59 7.41 29.55
CA ARG A 108 -32.63 6.30 29.45
C ARG A 108 -31.81 6.57 28.21
N ARG A 109 -30.88 7.52 28.31
CA ARG A 109 -29.80 7.65 27.34
C ARG A 109 -29.05 6.33 27.40
N GLU A 110 -29.34 5.46 26.44
CA GLU A 110 -28.49 4.31 26.19
C GLU A 110 -27.09 4.88 25.97
N GLU A 111 -26.20 4.63 26.94
CA GLU A 111 -24.81 5.06 26.88
C GLU A 111 -24.23 4.50 25.58
N THR A 112 -23.89 5.39 24.65
CA THR A 112 -23.28 4.97 23.39
C THR A 112 -21.94 4.32 23.73
N PRO A 113 -21.72 3.05 23.34
CA PRO A 113 -20.47 2.37 23.66
C PRO A 113 -19.29 3.16 23.10
N SER A 114 -18.14 3.14 23.78
CA SER A 114 -16.93 3.84 23.34
C SER A 114 -15.71 2.99 23.57
N TRP A 115 -14.89 2.81 22.53
CA TRP A 115 -13.63 2.07 22.60
C TRP A 115 -12.48 2.90 23.22
N ARG A 116 -12.65 4.22 23.32
CA ARG A 116 -11.64 5.14 23.87
C ARG A 116 -11.68 5.23 25.39
N LEU A 117 -12.76 4.77 26.02
CA LEU A 117 -12.89 4.74 27.46
C LEU A 117 -12.12 3.56 28.08
N PRO A 118 -11.63 3.70 29.31
CA PRO A 118 -11.03 2.60 30.05
C PRO A 118 -11.95 1.36 30.12
N PRO A 119 -11.42 0.13 30.17
CA PRO A 119 -12.23 -1.11 30.13
C PRO A 119 -13.29 -1.21 31.23
N ASN A 120 -12.97 -0.70 32.41
CA ASN A 120 -13.85 -0.66 33.57
C ASN A 120 -15.04 0.30 33.40
N GLU A 121 -14.93 1.26 32.48
CA GLU A 121 -15.96 2.25 32.18
C GLU A 121 -16.72 1.91 30.90
N SER A 122 -16.00 1.47 29.86
CA SER A 122 -16.61 1.16 28.56
C SER A 122 -17.53 -0.05 28.60
N LYS A 123 -17.31 -0.99 29.54
CA LYS A 123 -17.96 -2.32 29.56
C LYS A 123 -17.60 -3.15 28.31
N ALA A 124 -16.41 -2.94 27.76
CA ALA A 124 -15.89 -3.73 26.65
C ALA A 124 -15.83 -5.22 27.01
N ASP A 125 -16.32 -6.08 26.11
CA ASP A 125 -16.43 -7.53 26.29
C ASP A 125 -15.36 -8.32 25.52
N TRP A 126 -14.43 -7.60 24.85
CA TRP A 126 -13.35 -8.20 24.09
C TRP A 126 -12.13 -7.28 23.99
N THR A 127 -10.94 -7.89 23.88
CA THR A 127 -9.68 -7.19 23.69
C THR A 127 -9.04 -7.59 22.36
N MET A 128 -9.01 -6.65 21.42
CA MET A 128 -8.32 -6.79 20.16
C MET A 128 -6.83 -6.47 20.35
N THR A 129 -5.96 -7.42 20.07
CA THR A 129 -4.51 -7.20 20.10
C THR A 129 -4.01 -7.06 18.66
N ILE A 130 -3.43 -5.92 18.31
CA ILE A 130 -2.79 -5.68 17.01
C ILE A 130 -1.29 -5.84 17.17
N GLN A 131 -0.68 -6.72 16.39
CA GLN A 131 0.77 -6.87 16.28
C GLN A 131 1.23 -6.27 14.94
N SER A 132 2.04 -5.21 14.97
CA SER A 132 2.65 -4.65 13.77
C SER A 132 3.68 -5.60 13.18
N VAL A 133 3.78 -5.63 11.86
CA VAL A 133 4.81 -6.38 11.12
C VAL A 133 5.49 -5.38 10.18
N PRO A 134 6.84 -5.37 10.11
CA PRO A 134 7.78 -6.31 10.73
C PRO A 134 8.21 -5.99 12.17
N GLU A 135 7.96 -4.78 12.67
CA GLU A 135 8.51 -4.30 13.95
C GLU A 135 8.09 -5.12 15.19
N GLY A 136 6.93 -5.78 15.14
CA GLY A 136 6.44 -6.62 16.24
C GLY A 136 5.82 -5.85 17.40
N PHE A 137 5.55 -4.54 17.26
CA PHE A 137 4.89 -3.77 18.30
C PHE A 137 3.48 -4.26 18.55
N ILE A 138 3.11 -4.35 19.82
CA ILE A 138 1.80 -4.86 20.25
C ILE A 138 1.00 -3.71 20.83
N THR A 139 -0.19 -3.47 20.27
CA THR A 139 -1.16 -2.49 20.79
C THR A 139 -2.48 -3.19 21.10
N GLN A 140 -3.10 -2.87 22.23
CA GLN A 140 -4.36 -3.46 22.66
C GLN A 140 -5.49 -2.44 22.61
N TYR A 141 -6.65 -2.89 22.13
CA TYR A 141 -7.87 -2.10 22.04
C TYR A 141 -9.00 -2.87 22.70
N HIS A 142 -9.75 -2.19 23.57
CA HIS A 142 -10.90 -2.78 24.25
C HIS A 142 -12.16 -2.39 23.50
N VAL A 143 -12.89 -3.38 23.02
CA VAL A 143 -13.97 -3.21 22.04
C VAL A 143 -15.18 -4.07 22.41
N HIS A 144 -16.32 -3.70 21.84
CA HIS A 144 -17.59 -4.39 22.00
C HIS A 144 -17.85 -5.28 20.79
N LYS A 145 -18.01 -6.59 21.00
CA LYS A 145 -18.29 -7.55 19.92
C LYS A 145 -19.54 -7.14 19.12
N THR A 146 -20.56 -6.65 19.82
CA THR A 146 -21.81 -6.17 19.23
C THR A 146 -21.59 -5.00 18.26
N VAL A 147 -20.71 -4.05 18.58
CA VAL A 147 -20.39 -2.92 17.69
C VAL A 147 -19.60 -3.39 16.47
N LEU A 148 -18.71 -4.38 16.61
CA LEU A 148 -17.93 -4.87 15.48
C LEU A 148 -18.78 -5.67 14.48
N VAL A 149 -19.78 -6.41 14.96
CA VAL A 149 -20.59 -7.33 14.14
C VAL A 149 -21.96 -6.76 13.75
N ASN A 150 -22.65 -6.05 14.64
CA ASN A 150 -24.05 -5.65 14.47
C ASN A 150 -24.25 -4.16 14.17
N ASN A 151 -23.22 -3.46 13.68
CA ASN A 151 -23.27 -2.04 13.38
C ASN A 151 -23.77 -1.72 11.96
N GLY A 152 -24.86 -2.39 11.56
CA GLY A 152 -25.51 -2.22 10.26
C GLY A 152 -24.53 -2.29 9.10
N HIS A 153 -24.48 -1.23 8.28
CA HIS A 153 -23.62 -1.15 7.09
C HIS A 153 -22.12 -1.02 7.39
N ARG A 154 -21.73 -0.84 8.67
CA ARG A 154 -20.34 -0.73 9.13
C ARG A 154 -19.87 -1.98 9.85
N ASN A 155 -20.62 -3.07 9.74
CA ASN A 155 -20.17 -4.36 10.27
C ASN A 155 -18.86 -4.80 9.61
N ALA A 156 -18.06 -5.54 10.38
CA ALA A 156 -16.82 -6.12 9.93
C ALA A 156 -17.00 -7.64 9.79
N VAL A 157 -17.05 -8.10 8.54
CA VAL A 157 -17.24 -9.52 8.18
C VAL A 157 -16.17 -10.42 8.82
N PHE A 158 -14.95 -9.90 9.00
CA PHE A 158 -13.88 -10.62 9.70
C PHE A 158 -14.30 -11.02 11.12
N PHE A 159 -14.83 -10.07 11.90
CA PHE A 159 -15.21 -10.31 13.30
C PHE A 159 -16.48 -11.16 13.41
N GLU A 160 -17.41 -11.04 12.47
CA GLU A 160 -18.57 -11.92 12.39
C GLU A 160 -18.15 -13.39 12.23
N LYS A 161 -17.27 -13.67 11.27
CA LYS A 161 -16.75 -15.02 11.05
C LYS A 161 -15.98 -15.51 12.27
N LEU A 162 -15.13 -14.66 12.82
CA LEU A 162 -14.35 -14.98 14.00
C LEU A 162 -15.25 -15.41 15.17
N PHE A 163 -16.20 -14.58 15.57
CA PHE A 163 -17.05 -14.86 16.74
C PHE A 163 -18.05 -16.00 16.52
N ASN A 164 -18.43 -16.29 15.27
CA ASN A 164 -19.34 -17.39 14.96
C ASN A 164 -18.66 -18.77 14.85
N HIS A 165 -17.37 -18.83 14.48
CA HIS A 165 -16.69 -20.11 14.20
C HIS A 165 -15.88 -20.65 15.37
N THR A 166 -15.65 -19.84 16.38
CA THR A 166 -14.79 -20.23 17.49
C THR A 166 -15.58 -20.14 18.77
N ASP A 167 -15.58 -21.23 19.53
CA ASP A 167 -15.87 -21.21 20.96
C ASP A 167 -14.73 -20.44 21.65
N ILE A 168 -14.56 -19.14 21.32
CA ILE A 168 -13.49 -18.33 21.87
C ILE A 168 -13.81 -18.13 23.34
N ILE A 169 -13.26 -19.01 24.17
CA ILE A 169 -13.22 -18.88 25.62
C ILE A 169 -12.32 -17.68 25.97
N ASP A 170 -11.27 -17.45 25.16
CA ASP A 170 -10.32 -16.37 25.38
C ASP A 170 -10.88 -14.99 24.95
N PRO A 171 -10.92 -14.00 25.84
CA PRO A 171 -11.42 -12.66 25.51
C PRO A 171 -10.45 -11.85 24.64
N THR A 172 -9.41 -12.48 24.08
CA THR A 172 -8.29 -11.82 23.39
C THR A 172 -7.90 -12.56 22.13
N MET A 173 -7.68 -11.83 21.02
CA MET A 173 -7.05 -12.36 19.81
C MET A 173 -5.97 -11.41 19.30
N THR A 174 -4.85 -11.98 18.86
CA THR A 174 -3.78 -11.25 18.18
C THR A 174 -3.96 -11.28 16.67
N ILE A 175 -4.04 -10.10 16.08
CA ILE A 175 -4.18 -9.86 14.64
C ILE A 175 -2.90 -9.19 14.16
N LYS A 176 -2.26 -9.79 13.15
CA LYS A 176 -1.03 -9.25 12.56
C LYS A 176 -1.38 -8.32 11.41
N VAL A 177 -0.83 -7.11 11.42
CA VAL A 177 -1.12 -6.06 10.44
C VAL A 177 0.19 -5.34 10.09
N HIS A 178 0.31 -4.82 8.86
CA HIS A 178 1.43 -3.95 8.47
C HIS A 178 1.54 -2.75 9.44
N GLU A 179 2.76 -2.31 9.75
CA GLU A 179 2.99 -1.24 10.74
C GLU A 179 2.25 0.07 10.42
N ASP A 180 2.22 0.49 9.16
CA ASP A 180 1.51 1.70 8.77
C ASP A 180 0.00 1.56 8.87
N ALA A 181 -0.54 0.37 8.57
CA ALA A 181 -1.96 0.09 8.77
C ALA A 181 -2.30 -0.03 10.27
N ALA A 182 -1.38 -0.54 11.10
CA ALA A 182 -1.58 -0.62 12.56
C ALA A 182 -1.79 0.78 13.18
N LYS A 183 -1.07 1.80 12.69
CA LYS A 183 -1.24 3.21 13.10
C LYS A 183 -2.64 3.76 12.75
N LEU A 184 -3.33 3.15 11.79
CA LEU A 184 -4.65 3.58 11.30
C LEU A 184 -5.83 2.86 11.97
N ILE A 185 -5.58 1.85 12.82
CA ILE A 185 -6.62 1.13 13.57
C ILE A 185 -7.51 2.07 14.40
N PRO A 186 -6.98 3.08 15.12
CA PRO A 186 -7.81 4.07 15.82
C PRO A 186 -8.87 4.75 14.93
N TYR A 187 -8.50 5.14 13.71
CA TYR A 187 -9.41 5.82 12.77
C TYR A 187 -10.50 4.88 12.25
N MET A 188 -10.15 3.61 12.01
CA MET A 188 -11.13 2.58 11.67
C MET A 188 -12.11 2.36 12.82
N LEU A 189 -11.63 2.26 14.07
CA LEU A 189 -12.49 2.10 15.23
C LEU A 189 -13.36 3.34 15.47
N ASP A 190 -12.83 4.55 15.34
CA ASP A 190 -13.63 5.78 15.42
C ASP A 190 -14.78 5.76 14.41
N TYR A 191 -14.52 5.36 13.17
CA TYR A 191 -15.56 5.23 12.15
C TYR A 191 -16.65 4.20 12.53
N MET A 192 -16.25 3.06 13.11
CA MET A 192 -17.20 2.05 13.58
C MET A 192 -18.03 2.58 14.75
N TYR A 193 -17.44 3.32 15.68
CA TYR A 193 -18.15 3.80 16.88
C TYR A 193 -18.88 5.13 16.69
N ALA A 194 -18.59 5.88 15.62
CA ALA A 194 -19.25 7.15 15.34
C ALA A 194 -20.78 6.97 15.22
N ILE A 195 -21.56 7.89 15.76
CA ILE A 195 -23.03 7.82 15.62
C ILE A 195 -23.45 8.16 14.18
N ASP A 196 -22.78 9.14 13.59
CA ASP A 196 -23.05 9.68 12.25
C ASP A 196 -22.10 9.15 11.17
N GLY A 197 -21.20 8.24 11.54
CA GLY A 197 -20.19 7.71 10.63
C GLY A 197 -19.17 8.74 10.18
N GLN A 198 -18.93 9.82 10.94
CA GLN A 198 -17.86 10.74 10.62
C GLN A 198 -16.50 10.03 10.58
N LEU A 199 -15.73 10.36 9.55
CA LEU A 199 -14.38 9.87 9.33
C LEU A 199 -13.58 11.00 8.70
N THR A 200 -12.45 11.33 9.33
CA THR A 200 -11.49 12.28 8.77
C THR A 200 -10.59 11.50 7.82
N LEU A 201 -10.63 11.86 6.54
CA LEU A 201 -9.80 11.28 5.49
C LEU A 201 -8.75 12.29 5.03
N SER A 202 -7.59 11.78 4.66
CA SER A 202 -6.46 12.54 4.10
C SER A 202 -5.79 11.67 3.03
N SER A 203 -5.02 12.27 2.13
CA SER A 203 -4.27 11.53 1.10
C SER A 203 -3.32 10.51 1.74
N GLU A 204 -2.69 10.84 2.87
CA GLU A 204 -1.77 9.98 3.62
C GLU A 204 -2.45 8.74 4.23
N SER A 205 -3.68 8.90 4.73
CA SER A 205 -4.37 7.83 5.47
C SER A 205 -5.29 6.98 4.59
N ALA A 206 -5.68 7.48 3.41
CA ALA A 206 -6.74 6.89 2.61
C ALA A 206 -6.41 5.47 2.13
N VAL A 207 -5.24 5.24 1.54
CA VAL A 207 -4.87 3.91 1.01
C VAL A 207 -4.79 2.87 2.14
N GLY A 208 -4.15 3.22 3.26
CA GLY A 208 -4.06 2.33 4.41
C GLY A 208 -5.43 2.02 5.05
N LEU A 209 -6.33 3.01 5.12
CA LEU A 209 -7.71 2.78 5.57
C LEU A 209 -8.50 1.90 4.60
N ARG A 210 -8.26 2.03 3.28
CA ARG A 210 -8.86 1.13 2.29
C ARG A 210 -8.38 -0.30 2.50
N HIS A 211 -7.07 -0.49 2.67
CA HIS A 211 -6.48 -1.79 2.98
C HIS A 211 -7.12 -2.40 4.24
N LEU A 212 -7.19 -1.65 5.35
CA LEU A 212 -7.86 -2.12 6.57
C LEU A 212 -9.33 -2.49 6.34
N SER A 213 -10.06 -1.67 5.59
CA SER A 213 -11.47 -1.92 5.31
C SER A 213 -11.69 -3.20 4.50
N GLN A 214 -10.79 -3.51 3.57
CA GLN A 214 -10.83 -4.75 2.80
C GLN A 214 -10.44 -5.94 3.68
N PHE A 215 -9.37 -5.79 4.47
CA PHE A 215 -8.89 -6.82 5.40
C PHE A 215 -9.97 -7.24 6.41
N PHE A 216 -10.63 -6.27 7.06
CA PHE A 216 -11.68 -6.53 8.04
C PHE A 216 -13.07 -6.75 7.41
N GLY A 217 -13.22 -6.52 6.10
CA GLY A 217 -14.47 -6.67 5.38
C GLY A 217 -15.52 -5.60 5.73
N ILE A 218 -15.11 -4.37 5.98
CA ILE A 218 -15.98 -3.22 6.30
C ILE A 218 -16.36 -2.50 5.00
N ARG A 219 -17.40 -2.99 4.31
CA ARG A 219 -17.76 -2.54 2.95
C ARG A 219 -18.07 -1.05 2.85
N ALA A 220 -18.80 -0.48 3.82
CA ALA A 220 -19.13 0.95 3.78
C ALA A 220 -17.88 1.84 3.92
N LEU A 221 -16.90 1.42 4.73
CA LEU A 221 -15.62 2.13 4.85
C LEU A 221 -14.86 2.05 3.53
N ALA A 222 -14.77 0.85 2.93
CA ALA A 222 -14.10 0.65 1.64
C ALA A 222 -14.69 1.53 0.54
N LYS A 223 -16.04 1.58 0.44
CA LYS A 223 -16.76 2.42 -0.52
C LYS A 223 -16.45 3.90 -0.29
N ARG A 224 -16.57 4.38 0.95
CA ARG A 224 -16.34 5.79 1.30
C ARG A 224 -14.90 6.23 1.01
N VAL A 225 -13.93 5.44 1.43
CA VAL A 225 -12.51 5.71 1.19
C VAL A 225 -12.19 5.65 -0.31
N GLY A 226 -12.76 4.68 -1.04
CA GLY A 226 -12.62 4.60 -2.49
C GLY A 226 -13.14 5.84 -3.22
N CYS A 227 -14.32 6.36 -2.83
CA CYS A 227 -14.84 7.62 -3.36
C CYS A 227 -13.88 8.78 -3.09
N PHE A 228 -13.42 8.93 -1.84
CA PHE A 228 -12.47 9.96 -1.46
C PHE A 228 -11.19 9.90 -2.31
N ILE A 229 -10.56 8.72 -2.45
CA ILE A 229 -9.34 8.55 -3.25
C ILE A 229 -9.57 9.02 -4.70
N ASN A 230 -10.66 8.60 -5.33
CA ASN A 230 -10.94 8.98 -6.72
C ASN A 230 -11.17 10.48 -6.91
N GLU A 231 -11.73 11.15 -5.91
CA GLU A 231 -11.98 12.60 -5.92
C GLU A 231 -10.72 13.41 -5.58
N ASP A 232 -9.89 12.91 -4.65
CA ASP A 232 -8.74 13.62 -4.09
C ASP A 232 -7.47 13.50 -4.95
N ILE A 233 -7.33 12.44 -5.77
CA ILE A 233 -6.15 12.28 -6.65
C ILE A 233 -6.00 13.47 -7.61
N SER A 234 -4.87 14.16 -7.47
CA SER A 234 -4.40 15.29 -8.27
C SER A 234 -2.90 15.18 -8.54
N LEU A 235 -2.34 15.97 -9.46
CA LEU A 235 -0.90 15.95 -9.71
C LEU A 235 -0.07 16.41 -8.49
N ASP A 236 -0.64 17.20 -7.59
CA ASP A 236 0.05 17.76 -6.42
C ASP A 236 0.25 16.73 -5.29
N ASN A 237 -0.65 15.73 -5.18
CA ASN A 237 -0.62 14.72 -4.12
C ASN A 237 -0.40 13.28 -4.62
N ILE A 238 -0.21 13.08 -5.93
CA ILE A 238 -0.05 11.74 -6.51
C ILE A 238 1.16 10.99 -5.97
N GLY A 239 2.27 11.68 -5.64
CA GLY A 239 3.45 11.05 -5.02
C GLY A 239 3.11 10.35 -3.71
N ILE A 240 2.27 10.97 -2.87
CA ILE A 240 1.78 10.39 -1.60
C ILE A 240 0.99 9.10 -1.85
N TYR A 241 0.16 9.10 -2.89
CA TYR A 241 -0.58 7.91 -3.30
C TYR A 241 0.35 6.82 -3.83
N LEU A 242 1.32 7.14 -4.68
CA LEU A 242 2.23 6.14 -5.24
C LEU A 242 3.06 5.46 -4.13
N GLU A 243 3.61 6.23 -3.20
CA GLU A 243 4.34 5.70 -2.04
C GLU A 243 3.47 4.73 -1.23
N THR A 244 2.26 5.13 -0.87
CA THR A 244 1.37 4.30 -0.05
C THR A 244 0.82 3.10 -0.81
N THR A 245 0.57 3.20 -2.13
CA THR A 245 0.11 2.06 -2.93
C THR A 245 1.16 0.96 -3.06
N ALA A 246 2.43 1.32 -3.15
CA ALA A 246 3.53 0.35 -3.16
C ALA A 246 3.60 -0.42 -1.83
N ALA A 247 3.36 0.26 -0.69
CA ALA A 247 3.36 -0.37 0.63
C ALA A 247 2.21 -1.37 0.83
N PHE A 248 1.03 -1.10 0.25
CA PHE A 248 -0.19 -1.91 0.45
C PHE A 248 -0.61 -2.77 -0.75
N ASP A 249 0.18 -2.79 -1.84
CA ASP A 249 -0.13 -3.48 -3.11
C ASP A 249 -1.50 -3.08 -3.68
N ASP A 250 -1.82 -1.78 -3.61
CA ASP A 250 -3.15 -1.28 -3.96
C ASP A 250 -3.24 -0.87 -5.44
N LEU A 251 -3.30 -1.89 -6.31
CA LEU A 251 -3.31 -1.74 -7.77
C LEU A 251 -4.47 -0.88 -8.30
N GLN A 252 -5.60 -0.82 -7.59
CA GLN A 252 -6.73 0.00 -8.03
C GLN A 252 -6.44 1.50 -7.87
N THR A 253 -5.76 1.91 -6.79
CA THR A 253 -5.34 3.30 -6.59
C THR A 253 -4.20 3.65 -7.54
N ALA A 254 -3.23 2.75 -7.72
CA ALA A 254 -2.13 2.95 -8.68
C ALA A 254 -2.68 3.18 -10.09
N LYS A 255 -3.65 2.37 -10.53
CA LYS A 255 -4.35 2.59 -11.81
C LYS A 255 -5.07 3.93 -11.88
N ALA A 256 -5.76 4.35 -10.81
CA ALA A 256 -6.43 5.65 -10.77
C ALA A 256 -5.43 6.82 -10.88
N CYS A 257 -4.25 6.68 -10.26
CA CYS A 257 -3.14 7.63 -10.39
C CYS A 257 -2.62 7.69 -11.83
N ALA A 258 -2.36 6.54 -12.47
CA ALA A 258 -1.92 6.48 -13.86
C ALA A 258 -2.94 7.11 -14.81
N ASP A 259 -4.23 6.82 -14.61
CA ASP A 259 -5.34 7.40 -15.36
C ASP A 259 -5.40 8.93 -15.20
N ARG A 260 -5.16 9.47 -13.99
CA ARG A 260 -5.10 10.91 -13.75
C ARG A 260 -3.93 11.53 -14.50
N CYS A 261 -2.74 10.96 -14.37
CA CYS A 261 -1.55 11.39 -15.12
C CYS A 261 -1.79 11.36 -16.63
N ALA A 262 -2.47 10.34 -17.16
CA ALA A 262 -2.76 10.21 -18.58
C ALA A 262 -3.67 11.34 -19.11
N VAL A 263 -4.66 11.77 -18.30
CA VAL A 263 -5.56 12.89 -18.61
C VAL A 263 -4.81 14.21 -18.57
N GLU A 264 -3.96 14.41 -17.56
CA GLU A 264 -3.32 15.70 -17.26
C GLU A 264 -1.84 15.74 -17.69
N VAL A 265 -1.43 14.85 -18.58
CA VAL A 265 0.00 14.66 -18.96
C VAL A 265 0.66 15.95 -19.46
N GLU A 266 -0.08 16.83 -20.15
CA GLU A 266 0.44 18.14 -20.60
C GLU A 266 0.82 19.08 -19.45
N ASN A 267 0.23 18.88 -18.27
CA ASN A 267 0.52 19.67 -17.07
C ASN A 267 1.68 19.08 -16.25
N ILE A 268 2.14 17.86 -16.57
CA ILE A 268 3.28 17.24 -15.91
C ILE A 268 4.55 17.89 -16.46
N ASP A 269 5.23 18.68 -15.64
CA ASP A 269 6.54 19.25 -15.97
C ASP A 269 7.57 18.10 -16.12
N PRO A 270 8.28 17.99 -17.27
CA PRO A 270 9.38 17.03 -17.41
C PRO A 270 10.47 17.16 -16.33
N SER A 271 10.57 18.30 -15.65
CA SER A 271 11.52 18.52 -14.55
C SER A 271 10.95 18.14 -13.18
N SER A 272 9.67 17.76 -13.10
CA SER A 272 8.98 17.46 -11.84
C SER A 272 9.72 16.42 -10.99
N PRO A 273 9.76 16.58 -9.65
CA PRO A 273 10.29 15.56 -8.74
C PRO A 273 9.50 14.26 -8.83
N LEU A 274 8.22 14.32 -9.25
CA LEU A 274 7.37 13.15 -9.42
C LEU A 274 8.00 12.07 -10.31
N LEU A 275 8.72 12.46 -11.37
CA LEU A 275 9.37 11.49 -12.27
C LEU A 275 10.50 10.69 -11.59
N SER A 276 11.03 11.17 -10.47
CA SER A 276 12.02 10.44 -9.68
C SER A 276 11.39 9.36 -8.80
N GLU A 277 10.09 9.49 -8.49
CA GLU A 277 9.32 8.55 -7.67
C GLU A 277 8.63 7.46 -8.50
N MET A 278 8.38 7.72 -9.79
CA MET A 278 7.73 6.77 -10.69
C MET A 278 8.66 5.60 -11.04
N ASP A 279 8.13 4.38 -10.97
CA ASP A 279 8.76 3.21 -11.57
C ASP A 279 8.44 3.11 -13.08
N PRO A 280 9.21 2.34 -13.87
CA PRO A 280 8.97 2.24 -15.31
C PRO A 280 7.62 1.63 -15.66
N SER A 281 7.11 0.69 -14.86
CA SER A 281 5.79 0.09 -15.06
C SER A 281 4.67 1.11 -14.92
N PHE A 282 4.81 2.08 -14.01
CA PHE A 282 3.83 3.13 -13.81
C PHE A 282 3.78 4.09 -15.01
N ILE A 283 4.93 4.41 -15.61
CA ILE A 283 4.97 5.19 -16.87
C ILE A 283 4.30 4.41 -17.99
N LEU A 284 4.52 3.10 -18.06
CA LEU A 284 3.85 2.24 -19.01
C LEU A 284 2.33 2.24 -18.80
N ASP A 285 1.86 2.21 -17.54
CA ASP A 285 0.44 2.30 -17.20
C ASP A 285 -0.17 3.65 -17.65
N ILE A 286 0.58 4.75 -17.53
CA ILE A 286 0.15 6.08 -18.02
C ILE A 286 -0.08 6.04 -19.53
N VAL A 287 0.90 5.58 -20.32
CA VAL A 287 0.79 5.58 -21.80
C VAL A 287 -0.16 4.50 -22.32
N SER A 288 -0.37 3.44 -21.55
CA SER A 288 -1.32 2.35 -21.84
C SER A 288 -2.75 2.71 -21.46
N SER A 289 -2.94 3.72 -20.60
CA SER A 289 -4.27 4.14 -20.16
C SER A 289 -5.16 4.49 -21.38
N PRO A 290 -6.42 4.04 -21.40
CA PRO A 290 -7.36 4.42 -22.45
C PRO A 290 -7.66 5.93 -22.45
N LYS A 291 -7.35 6.64 -21.35
CA LYS A 291 -7.51 8.09 -21.23
C LYS A 291 -6.35 8.86 -21.86
N PHE A 292 -5.24 8.19 -22.18
CA PHE A 292 -4.08 8.82 -22.82
C PHE A 292 -4.35 9.13 -24.30
N ASN A 293 -4.43 10.42 -24.64
CA ASN A 293 -4.58 10.86 -26.02
C ASN A 293 -3.24 10.85 -26.77
N ARG A 294 -2.87 9.69 -27.32
CA ARG A 294 -1.61 9.48 -28.06
C ARG A 294 -1.34 10.54 -29.13
N LYS A 295 -2.35 10.92 -29.92
CA LYS A 295 -2.18 11.90 -31.01
C LYS A 295 -1.82 13.30 -30.50
N LYS A 296 -2.41 13.70 -29.38
CA LYS A 296 -2.23 15.01 -28.79
C LYS A 296 -0.97 15.06 -27.92
N HIS A 297 -0.76 14.05 -27.10
CA HIS A 297 0.19 14.09 -25.98
C HIS A 297 1.54 13.41 -26.27
N SER A 298 1.69 12.66 -27.38
CA SER A 298 2.93 11.90 -27.67
C SER A 298 4.20 12.77 -27.66
N ARG A 299 4.15 13.99 -28.19
CA ARG A 299 5.33 14.89 -28.20
C ARG A 299 5.77 15.26 -26.78
N HIS A 300 4.84 15.73 -25.95
CA HIS A 300 5.13 16.07 -24.55
C HIS A 300 5.57 14.84 -23.74
N MET A 301 4.88 13.71 -23.94
CA MET A 301 5.26 12.45 -23.29
C MET A 301 6.67 12.01 -23.69
N SER A 302 7.10 12.24 -24.93
CA SER A 302 8.48 11.94 -25.35
C SER A 302 9.52 12.78 -24.60
N HIS A 303 9.20 14.03 -24.22
CA HIS A 303 10.06 14.82 -23.32
C HIS A 303 10.12 14.22 -21.92
N ILE A 304 8.97 13.88 -21.35
CA ILE A 304 8.89 13.25 -20.03
C ILE A 304 9.73 11.97 -20.01
N ILE A 305 9.56 11.09 -21.01
CA ILE A 305 10.30 9.82 -21.12
C ILE A 305 11.80 10.06 -21.31
N ALA A 306 12.20 11.01 -22.15
CA ALA A 306 13.61 11.35 -22.32
C ALA A 306 14.26 11.81 -21.01
N VAL A 307 13.60 12.71 -20.27
CA VAL A 307 14.11 13.19 -18.96
C VAL A 307 14.11 12.07 -17.92
N TYR A 308 13.06 11.25 -17.89
CA TYR A 308 12.97 10.09 -17.03
C TYR A 308 14.15 9.13 -17.26
N PHE A 309 14.42 8.76 -18.51
CA PHE A 309 15.54 7.87 -18.86
C PHE A 309 16.91 8.45 -18.51
N ILE A 310 17.08 9.78 -18.62
CA ILE A 310 18.32 10.44 -18.18
C ILE A 310 18.49 10.32 -16.66
N LYS A 311 17.42 10.54 -15.89
CA LYS A 311 17.44 10.45 -14.42
C LYS A 311 17.71 9.02 -13.92
N HIS A 312 17.19 8.03 -14.64
CA HIS A 312 17.24 6.61 -14.29
C HIS A 312 18.24 5.83 -15.15
N ILE A 313 19.30 6.49 -15.60
CA ILE A 313 20.31 5.84 -16.42
C ILE A 313 20.99 4.70 -15.64
N GLY A 314 20.95 3.49 -16.19
CA GLY A 314 21.53 2.28 -15.59
C GLY A 314 20.54 1.39 -14.83
N THR A 315 19.34 1.86 -14.51
CA THR A 315 18.25 1.00 -13.99
C THR A 315 17.32 0.50 -15.09
N ILE A 316 17.31 1.18 -16.23
CA ILE A 316 16.43 0.88 -17.36
C ILE A 316 17.11 -0.07 -18.33
N ASP A 317 16.42 -1.18 -18.62
CA ASP A 317 16.85 -2.14 -19.61
C ASP A 317 16.36 -1.79 -21.02
N GLY A 318 16.90 -2.50 -22.01
CA GLY A 318 16.55 -2.32 -23.41
C GLY A 318 15.07 -2.59 -23.71
N SER A 319 14.46 -3.57 -23.03
CA SER A 319 13.04 -3.92 -23.25
C SER A 319 12.10 -2.81 -22.83
N VAL A 320 12.31 -2.23 -21.64
CA VAL A 320 11.51 -1.11 -21.14
C VAL A 320 11.67 0.11 -22.04
N PHE A 321 12.88 0.36 -22.54
CA PHE A 321 13.12 1.43 -23.50
C PHE A 321 12.35 1.22 -24.81
N GLU A 322 12.46 0.04 -25.42
CA GLU A 322 11.78 -0.31 -26.68
C GLU A 322 10.25 -0.24 -26.52
N GLU A 323 9.73 -0.73 -25.40
CA GLU A 323 8.29 -0.70 -25.13
C GLU A 323 7.79 0.73 -25.00
N LEU A 324 8.36 1.55 -24.11
CA LEU A 324 7.93 2.93 -23.87
C LEU A 324 8.14 3.85 -25.07
N THR A 325 9.09 3.55 -25.95
CA THR A 325 9.35 4.33 -27.18
C THR A 325 8.68 3.76 -28.42
N SER A 326 7.92 2.67 -28.28
CA SER A 326 7.23 2.04 -29.39
C SER A 326 6.25 3.01 -30.07
N ILE A 327 6.05 2.81 -31.38
CA ILE A 327 5.10 3.61 -32.18
C ILE A 327 3.65 3.52 -31.67
N GLU A 328 3.34 2.47 -30.90
CA GLU A 328 2.03 2.27 -30.28
C GLU A 328 1.76 3.30 -29.18
N TYR A 329 2.76 3.63 -28.37
CA TYR A 329 2.62 4.61 -27.28
C TYR A 329 3.09 6.01 -27.68
N LEU A 330 4.17 6.11 -28.46
CA LEU A 330 4.76 7.37 -28.92
C LEU A 330 4.79 7.47 -30.46
N PRO A 331 3.64 7.64 -31.12
CA PRO A 331 3.59 7.79 -32.58
C PRO A 331 4.28 9.06 -33.10
N SER A 332 4.65 10.01 -32.23
CA SER A 332 5.36 11.23 -32.59
C SER A 332 6.30 11.67 -31.48
N ILE A 333 7.58 11.76 -31.82
CA ILE A 333 8.64 12.22 -30.90
C ILE A 333 8.87 13.71 -31.13
N ASP A 334 9.03 14.45 -30.04
CA ASP A 334 9.41 15.86 -30.08
C ASP A 334 10.86 16.04 -30.54
N GLU A 335 11.15 17.11 -31.28
CA GLU A 335 12.48 17.39 -31.80
C GLU A 335 13.54 17.52 -30.69
N HIS A 336 13.17 18.04 -29.51
CA HIS A 336 14.11 18.14 -28.40
C HIS A 336 14.25 16.83 -27.61
N ALA A 337 13.28 15.92 -27.68
CA ALA A 337 13.38 14.56 -27.11
C ALA A 337 14.19 13.62 -28.01
N ALA A 338 14.17 13.83 -29.34
CA ALA A 338 14.72 12.89 -30.31
C ALA A 338 16.20 12.59 -30.09
N PHE A 339 17.03 13.62 -29.93
CA PHE A 339 18.47 13.44 -29.74
C PHE A 339 18.81 12.74 -28.41
N PRO A 340 18.27 13.15 -27.23
CA PRO A 340 18.42 12.39 -26.00
C PRO A 340 18.04 10.91 -26.11
N LEU A 341 16.89 10.61 -26.73
CA LEU A 341 16.41 9.23 -26.87
C LEU A 341 17.36 8.39 -27.76
N LEU A 342 17.83 8.94 -28.88
CA LEU A 342 18.83 8.27 -29.72
C LEU A 342 20.15 7.99 -28.98
N MET A 343 20.58 8.93 -28.12
CA MET A 343 21.79 8.74 -27.30
C MET A 343 21.61 7.63 -26.27
N ILE A 344 20.40 7.47 -25.71
CA ILE A 344 20.07 6.39 -24.78
C ILE A 344 20.02 5.04 -25.52
N GLU A 345 19.34 4.98 -26.66
CA GLU A 345 19.26 3.77 -27.51
C GLU A 345 20.65 3.24 -27.89
N ALA A 346 21.54 4.13 -28.34
CA ALA A 346 22.91 3.78 -28.69
C ALA A 346 23.71 3.22 -27.51
N ARG A 347 23.48 3.74 -26.29
CA ARG A 347 24.12 3.26 -25.05
C ARG A 347 23.60 1.89 -24.62
N LEU A 348 22.31 1.63 -24.79
CA LEU A 348 21.70 0.33 -24.52
C LEU A 348 22.12 -0.76 -25.52
N GLY A 349 22.79 -0.38 -26.62
CA GLY A 349 23.33 -1.31 -27.61
C GLY A 349 22.27 -1.93 -28.52
N LEU A 350 21.03 -1.42 -28.49
CA LEU A 350 19.89 -1.93 -29.24
C LEU A 350 20.06 -1.84 -30.76
N ALA A 351 20.79 -0.81 -31.22
CA ALA A 351 21.06 -0.56 -32.63
C ALA A 351 21.76 -1.72 -33.38
N ARG A 352 22.33 -2.70 -32.68
CA ARG A 352 23.03 -3.85 -33.28
C ARG A 352 22.15 -5.10 -33.46
N SER A 353 20.97 -5.16 -32.83
CA SER A 353 20.14 -6.36 -32.85
C SER A 353 19.20 -6.45 -34.05
N GLN A 354 18.74 -5.31 -34.60
CA GLN A 354 17.71 -5.31 -35.65
C GLN A 354 18.22 -5.56 -37.09
N TYR A 355 19.54 -5.77 -37.26
CA TYR A 355 20.16 -6.04 -38.58
C TYR A 355 20.69 -7.48 -38.72
N LYS A 356 20.25 -8.39 -37.86
CA LYS A 356 20.44 -9.84 -38.00
C LYS A 356 19.09 -10.50 -38.20
#